data_AF-A0A559L618-F1
#
_entry.id   AF-A0A559L618-F1
#
_cell.length_a   1.000
_cell.length_b   1.000
_cell.length_c   1.000
_cell.angle_alpha   90.00
_cell.angle_beta   90.00
_cell.angle_gamma   90.00
#
_symmetry.space_group_name_H-M   'P 1'
#
loop_
_entity.id
_entity.type
_entity.pdbx_description
1 polymer ?
#
loop_
_entity_poly.entity_id
_entity_poly.type
_entity_poly.pdbx_seq_one_letter_code
_entity_poly.pdbx_strand_id
1 'polypeptide(L)'
;MSFPLCLPWPQQAYWGEFNLNGLKIKPRDRALHDSSSTADIPPYFWGKGLRGRGLGRFLTRRTAKPKHTGYTEARSLIGRGTVDDLQRLSYHASTFVIEVFEDIEDASGASSTESLSSPSSGPRVTQLRLSPELEAWKSSQHAIGNVLPPKGAGLSPVSQEILHILGAEDWPEALKTTNALFGCGIASLLMGAADSSTMFSNYVTDMAFYYEHGYNYVFPNLEPLLEKGLNDPHALRTPGGRERRDAVAIGKRYIQGKIALEKKHKGHLLNRSARLDRRTAQIVSLSESSLLGMAAEATARGFDPGAVMADLVFSSPGTDVVDVGCDLVNSEVMNSFLNVTDITDSGVVSEDVLRRVYDAYAVMGARMLTQRWHEPVARMCAALYTWHIQNDRHMFFRRALLGWSKARKTPAQPQSEGDFDEVFDKQFRLTGFSRPLDVKYACNGEDTCDHVHEHLERHDEEPLLKELWWYLVTGPLEYVRGGKVDEARELELAEGSRLRMAKLFAKGRVLEMVWLIAHANHHAWQVNYLFEAAMFGSILDGGKLIGKLDRKDQ
;
A
#
# COMPACT_ATOMS: atom_id res chain seq x y z
N MET A 1 28.14 53.48 -27.73
CA MET A 1 27.17 53.03 -26.71
C MET A 1 27.35 51.53 -26.56
N SER A 2 27.93 51.08 -25.46
CA SER A 2 28.19 49.66 -25.20
C SER A 2 27.00 49.10 -24.44
N PHE A 3 26.26 48.17 -25.06
CA PHE A 3 25.22 47.41 -24.37
C PHE A 3 25.89 46.46 -23.36
N PRO A 4 25.53 46.49 -22.06
CA PRO A 4 26.01 45.49 -21.13
C PRO A 4 25.34 44.16 -21.48
N LEU A 5 26.16 43.19 -21.87
CA LEU A 5 25.80 41.77 -21.88
C LEU A 5 25.49 41.37 -20.43
N CYS A 6 24.21 41.42 -20.06
CA CYS A 6 23.74 40.72 -18.87
C CYS A 6 24.00 39.22 -19.07
N LEU A 7 25.06 38.71 -18.45
CA LEU A 7 25.26 37.27 -18.30
C LEU A 7 24.00 36.70 -17.62
N PRO A 8 23.37 35.66 -18.16
CA PRO A 8 22.25 35.03 -17.47
C PRO A 8 22.76 34.50 -16.14
N TRP A 9 22.18 34.96 -15.03
CA TRP A 9 22.37 34.30 -13.74
C TRP A 9 22.07 32.81 -13.90
N PRO A 10 22.83 31.91 -13.24
CA PRO A 10 22.54 30.49 -13.30
C PRO A 10 21.10 30.30 -12.84
N GLN A 11 20.22 29.88 -13.75
CA GLN A 11 18.88 29.44 -13.36
C GLN A 11 19.09 28.21 -12.48
N GLN A 12 18.97 28.40 -11.17
CA GLN A 12 18.96 27.30 -10.23
C GLN A 12 17.83 26.35 -10.63
N ALA A 13 18.14 25.06 -10.75
CA ALA A 13 17.11 24.06 -11.05
C ALA A 13 16.00 24.14 -9.99
N TYR A 14 14.76 23.78 -10.35
CA TYR A 14 13.60 23.94 -9.46
C TYR A 14 13.76 23.21 -8.10
N TRP A 15 14.44 22.06 -8.11
CA TRP A 15 14.87 21.28 -6.94
C TRP A 15 16.39 21.37 -6.72
N GLY A 16 17.02 22.44 -7.18
CA GLY A 16 18.48 22.60 -7.20
C GLY A 16 19.10 22.74 -5.82
N GLU A 17 18.29 22.88 -4.77
CA GLU A 17 18.71 22.84 -3.38
C GLU A 17 18.87 21.41 -2.81
N PHE A 18 18.43 20.37 -3.54
CA PHE A 18 18.54 18.98 -3.11
C PHE A 18 19.43 18.18 -4.07
N ASN A 19 20.28 17.30 -3.54
CA ASN A 19 21.04 16.38 -4.35
C ASN A 19 20.14 15.28 -4.94
N LEU A 20 20.01 15.25 -6.27
CA LEU A 20 19.24 14.21 -6.97
C LEU A 20 20.13 13.24 -7.74
N ASN A 21 21.45 13.24 -7.52
CA ASN A 21 22.37 12.42 -8.31
C ASN A 21 22.19 10.92 -8.07
N GLY A 22 21.88 10.50 -6.83
CA GLY A 22 21.60 9.09 -6.55
C GLY A 22 20.33 8.56 -7.21
N LEU A 23 19.39 9.44 -7.60
CA LEU A 23 18.20 9.08 -8.39
C LEU A 23 18.49 8.95 -9.90
N LYS A 24 19.65 9.40 -10.39
CA LYS A 24 20.01 9.36 -11.82
C LYS A 24 20.61 8.01 -12.20
N ILE A 25 19.86 6.94 -11.96
CA ILE A 25 20.28 5.58 -12.29
C ILE A 25 20.22 5.30 -13.79
N LYS A 26 20.91 4.24 -14.23
CA LYS A 26 20.77 3.66 -15.57
C LYS A 26 20.03 2.32 -15.45
N PRO A 27 18.70 2.28 -15.69
CA PRO A 27 17.93 1.06 -15.61
C PRO A 27 18.50 -0.01 -16.55
N ARG A 28 18.60 -1.24 -16.07
CA ARG A 28 19.00 -2.39 -16.89
C ARG A 28 17.73 -3.08 -17.40
N ASP A 29 17.22 -2.62 -18.54
CA ASP A 29 15.91 -3.09 -19.05
C ASP A 29 15.96 -4.47 -19.74
N ARG A 30 17.11 -5.18 -19.77
CA ARG A 30 17.35 -6.26 -20.73
C ARG A 30 16.95 -7.68 -20.30
N ALA A 31 16.79 -8.00 -19.02
CA ALA A 31 16.82 -9.41 -18.59
C ALA A 31 15.45 -10.09 -18.33
N LEU A 32 14.36 -9.33 -18.14
CA LEU A 32 13.03 -9.91 -17.88
C LEU A 32 12.15 -10.09 -19.13
N HIS A 33 12.62 -9.64 -20.30
CA HIS A 33 11.92 -9.86 -21.56
C HIS A 33 12.03 -11.30 -22.08
N ASP A 34 13.00 -12.09 -21.60
CA ASP A 34 13.24 -13.46 -22.06
C ASP A 34 12.47 -14.55 -21.26
N SER A 35 11.81 -14.20 -20.14
CA SER A 35 11.00 -15.15 -19.36
C SER A 35 9.50 -14.97 -19.64
N SER A 36 8.98 -15.77 -20.56
CA SER A 36 7.56 -16.19 -20.77
C SER A 36 6.42 -15.16 -20.78
N SER A 37 6.69 -13.87 -20.57
CA SER A 37 5.72 -12.79 -20.52
C SER A 37 5.78 -12.01 -21.83
N THR A 38 4.74 -12.18 -22.67
CA THR A 38 4.47 -11.36 -23.86
C THR A 38 4.11 -9.89 -23.53
N ALA A 39 4.31 -9.44 -22.28
CA ALA A 39 3.97 -8.10 -21.84
C ALA A 39 5.07 -7.07 -22.20
N ASP A 40 4.64 -5.99 -22.84
CA ASP A 40 5.43 -4.78 -23.10
C ASP A 40 5.66 -4.01 -21.78
N ILE A 41 6.64 -4.46 -20.99
CA ILE A 41 7.05 -3.83 -19.72
C ILE A 41 7.37 -2.36 -19.99
N PRO A 42 6.71 -1.41 -19.31
CA PRO A 42 6.94 0.01 -19.56
C PRO A 42 8.38 0.41 -19.18
N PRO A 43 9.03 1.29 -19.96
CA PRO A 43 10.36 1.78 -19.63
C PRO A 43 10.32 2.48 -18.27
N TYR A 44 11.36 2.26 -17.47
CA TYR A 44 11.43 2.80 -16.11
C TYR A 44 11.45 4.34 -16.07
N PHE A 45 12.23 4.97 -16.96
CA PHE A 45 12.20 6.42 -17.21
C PHE A 45 11.57 6.72 -18.58
N TRP A 46 10.34 7.20 -18.59
CA TRP A 46 9.55 7.33 -19.83
C TRP A 46 9.59 8.71 -20.50
N GLY A 47 10.20 9.73 -19.87
CA GLY A 47 10.24 11.10 -20.40
C GLY A 47 11.25 11.29 -21.55
N LYS A 48 12.28 10.44 -21.65
CA LYS A 48 13.37 10.59 -22.64
C LYS A 48 12.95 10.32 -24.09
N GLY A 49 11.85 9.60 -24.32
CA GLY A 49 11.32 9.34 -25.68
C GLY A 49 10.78 10.58 -26.41
N LEU A 50 10.60 11.71 -25.72
CA LEU A 50 9.95 12.91 -26.26
C LEU A 50 10.93 14.01 -26.72
N ARG A 51 12.24 13.90 -26.43
CA ARG A 51 13.25 14.90 -26.85
C ARG A 51 13.69 14.78 -28.32
N GLY A 52 13.21 13.77 -29.06
CA GLY A 52 13.41 13.66 -30.50
C GLY A 52 12.54 14.67 -31.26
N ARG A 53 13.05 15.89 -31.46
CA ARG A 53 12.49 16.87 -32.41
C ARG A 53 12.37 16.18 -33.78
N GLY A 54 11.15 16.02 -34.29
CA GLY A 54 10.90 15.68 -35.69
C GLY A 54 9.76 14.69 -35.91
N LEU A 55 9.86 13.47 -35.36
CA LEU A 55 8.91 12.38 -35.65
C LEU A 55 8.44 11.56 -34.43
N GLY A 56 9.09 11.68 -33.27
CA GLY A 56 8.77 10.87 -32.07
C GLY A 56 7.38 11.13 -31.47
N ARG A 57 6.82 12.32 -31.72
CA ARG A 57 5.47 12.71 -31.28
C ARG A 57 4.36 11.90 -31.98
N PHE A 58 4.64 11.34 -33.16
CA PHE A 58 3.72 10.46 -33.89
C PHE A 58 3.83 8.99 -33.49
N LEU A 59 4.95 8.58 -32.87
CA LEU A 59 5.17 7.20 -32.40
C LEU A 59 4.76 6.98 -30.95
N THR A 60 4.64 8.02 -30.12
CA THR A 60 3.82 7.98 -28.89
C THR A 60 2.34 8.17 -29.24
N ARG A 61 1.84 7.43 -30.22
CA ARG A 61 0.40 7.15 -30.29
C ARG A 61 0.09 6.47 -28.95
N ARG A 62 -0.99 6.86 -28.26
CA ARG A 62 -1.57 6.10 -27.15
C ARG A 62 -1.73 4.65 -27.63
N THR A 63 -0.72 3.80 -27.49
CA THR A 63 -0.89 2.37 -27.60
C THR A 63 -1.63 2.03 -26.33
N ALA A 64 -2.95 1.93 -26.44
CA ALA A 64 -3.78 1.46 -25.34
C ALA A 64 -3.10 0.21 -24.79
N LYS A 65 -2.69 0.25 -23.52
CA LYS A 65 -2.10 -0.91 -22.88
C LYS A 65 -3.18 -2.00 -22.79
N PRO A 66 -2.79 -3.28 -22.67
CA PRO A 66 -3.75 -4.37 -22.66
C PRO A 66 -4.85 -4.11 -21.62
N LYS A 67 -6.11 -4.25 -22.05
CA LYS A 67 -7.24 -4.26 -21.13
C LYS A 67 -7.33 -5.65 -20.53
N HIS A 68 -7.31 -5.74 -19.21
CA HIS A 68 -7.34 -7.04 -18.53
C HIS A 68 -8.76 -7.59 -18.51
N THR A 69 -8.89 -8.90 -18.67
CA THR A 69 -10.14 -9.60 -18.36
C THR A 69 -10.46 -9.46 -16.88
N GLY A 70 -11.75 -9.44 -16.52
CA GLY A 70 -12.18 -9.25 -15.14
C GLY A 70 -12.29 -7.78 -14.72
N TYR A 71 -12.34 -7.52 -13.41
CA TYR A 71 -12.48 -6.17 -12.81
C TYR A 71 -13.74 -5.42 -13.28
N THR A 72 -14.84 -6.15 -13.51
CA THR A 72 -16.03 -5.61 -14.17
C THR A 72 -16.66 -4.49 -13.35
N GLU A 73 -16.86 -4.71 -12.04
CA GLU A 73 -17.44 -3.71 -11.16
C GLU A 73 -16.53 -2.50 -10.98
N ALA A 74 -15.25 -2.71 -10.68
CA ALA A 74 -14.26 -1.64 -10.56
C ALA A 74 -14.24 -0.75 -11.81
N ARG A 75 -14.22 -1.36 -13.00
CA ARG A 75 -14.26 -0.62 -14.27
C ARG A 75 -15.56 0.15 -14.48
N SER A 76 -16.69 -0.39 -14.02
CA SER A 76 -17.97 0.33 -14.07
C SER A 76 -17.97 1.57 -13.16
N LEU A 77 -17.24 1.52 -12.03
CA LEU A 77 -17.18 2.58 -11.03
C LEU A 77 -16.24 3.71 -11.44
N ILE A 78 -15.02 3.37 -11.85
CA ILE A 78 -13.97 4.34 -12.22
C ILE A 78 -14.15 4.91 -13.63
N GLY A 79 -14.92 4.25 -14.49
CA GLY A 79 -15.17 4.72 -15.85
C GLY A 79 -13.87 4.84 -16.64
N ARG A 80 -13.46 6.07 -16.93
CA ARG A 80 -12.21 6.35 -17.66
C ARG A 80 -11.01 6.60 -16.75
N GLY A 81 -11.19 6.63 -15.43
CA GLY A 81 -10.16 6.97 -14.44
C GLY A 81 -9.58 8.36 -14.64
N THR A 82 -10.40 9.29 -15.10
CA THR A 82 -10.05 10.71 -15.17
C THR A 82 -10.04 11.34 -13.78
N VAL A 83 -9.42 12.51 -13.64
CA VAL A 83 -9.47 13.29 -12.40
C VAL A 83 -10.92 13.56 -11.96
N ASP A 84 -11.83 13.82 -12.92
CA ASP A 84 -13.25 14.02 -12.62
C ASP A 84 -13.93 12.75 -12.07
N ASP A 85 -13.59 11.58 -12.62
CA ASP A 85 -14.06 10.29 -12.09
C ASP A 85 -13.60 10.09 -10.64
N LEU A 86 -12.31 10.37 -10.37
CA LEU A 86 -11.73 10.26 -9.02
C LEU A 86 -12.35 11.29 -8.06
N GLN A 87 -12.59 12.52 -8.50
CA GLN A 87 -13.24 13.56 -7.70
C GLN A 87 -14.68 13.16 -7.32
N ARG A 88 -15.43 12.60 -8.27
CA ARG A 88 -16.79 12.09 -8.03
C ARG A 88 -16.80 10.94 -7.03
N LEU A 89 -15.90 9.95 -7.21
CA LEU A 89 -15.80 8.81 -6.30
C LEU A 89 -15.35 9.22 -4.90
N SER A 90 -14.37 10.11 -4.79
CA SER A 90 -13.91 10.66 -3.51
C SER A 90 -15.00 11.46 -2.80
N TYR A 91 -15.81 12.23 -3.55
CA TYR A 91 -16.98 12.90 -2.99
C TYR A 91 -18.00 11.90 -2.43
N HIS A 92 -18.32 10.82 -3.16
CA HIS A 92 -19.21 9.77 -2.65
C HIS A 92 -18.65 9.10 -1.39
N ALA A 93 -17.34 8.81 -1.36
CA ALA A 93 -16.68 8.26 -0.18
C ALA A 93 -16.80 9.22 1.01
N SER A 94 -16.48 10.51 0.82
CA SER A 94 -16.61 11.53 1.87
C SER A 94 -18.04 11.64 2.41
N THR A 95 -19.05 11.66 1.54
CA THR A 95 -20.45 11.69 1.96
C THR A 95 -20.78 10.48 2.81
N PHE A 96 -20.41 9.27 2.37
CA PHE A 96 -20.65 8.06 3.14
C PHE A 96 -19.93 8.07 4.50
N VAL A 97 -18.67 8.52 4.52
CA VAL A 97 -17.90 8.62 5.77
C VAL A 97 -18.59 9.59 6.74
N ILE A 98 -19.03 10.75 6.27
CA ILE A 98 -19.79 11.71 7.09
C ILE A 98 -21.03 11.05 7.68
N GLU A 99 -21.85 10.38 6.85
CA GLU A 99 -23.06 9.67 7.31
C GLU A 99 -22.76 8.62 8.40
N VAL A 100 -21.65 7.87 8.25
CA VAL A 100 -21.21 6.88 9.27
C VAL A 100 -20.85 7.55 10.59
N PHE A 101 -20.17 8.69 10.56
CA PHE A 101 -19.80 9.42 11.78
C PHE A 101 -20.99 10.14 12.42
N GLU A 102 -22.01 10.55 11.66
CA GLU A 102 -23.27 11.07 12.17
C GLU A 102 -24.08 9.98 12.90
N ASP A 103 -24.21 8.78 12.31
CA ASP A 103 -24.86 7.63 12.96
C ASP A 103 -24.23 7.27 14.33
N ILE A 104 -22.92 7.50 14.49
CA ILE A 104 -22.18 7.28 15.74
C ILE A 104 -22.65 8.24 16.85
N GLU A 105 -23.00 9.48 16.52
CA GLU A 105 -23.52 10.47 17.47
C GLU A 105 -24.91 10.07 17.98
N ASP A 106 -25.82 9.75 17.06
CA ASP A 106 -27.20 9.37 17.38
C ASP A 106 -27.26 8.14 18.30
N ALA A 107 -26.42 7.14 18.02
CA ALA A 107 -26.30 5.95 18.88
C ALA A 107 -25.71 6.22 20.27
N SER A 108 -25.03 7.36 20.47
CA SER A 108 -24.40 7.75 21.74
C SER A 108 -25.21 8.73 22.59
N GLY A 109 -26.27 9.34 22.02
CA GLY A 109 -26.95 10.51 22.59
C GLY A 109 -28.37 10.31 23.15
N ALA A 110 -29.17 9.31 22.76
CA ALA A 110 -30.55 9.22 23.26
C ALA A 110 -31.22 7.84 23.14
N SER A 111 -32.08 7.58 24.13
CA SER A 111 -33.25 6.70 24.12
C SER A 111 -33.79 6.41 22.72
N SER A 112 -33.98 5.12 22.44
CA SER A 112 -34.77 4.55 21.34
C SER A 112 -35.88 5.49 20.83
N THR A 113 -35.57 6.23 19.79
CA THR A 113 -36.56 6.82 18.90
C THR A 113 -36.06 6.53 17.49
N GLU A 114 -36.94 5.89 16.73
CA GLU A 114 -36.70 5.28 15.43
C GLU A 114 -35.87 6.20 14.53
N SER A 115 -34.68 5.72 14.14
CA SER A 115 -33.83 6.39 13.17
C SER A 115 -34.59 6.53 11.85
N LEU A 116 -34.51 7.70 11.24
CA LEU A 116 -35.04 8.01 9.91
C LEU A 116 -34.25 7.32 8.78
N SER A 117 -33.58 6.20 9.06
CA SER A 117 -33.09 5.32 8.01
C SER A 117 -34.27 4.57 7.42
N SER A 118 -34.37 4.56 6.09
CA SER A 118 -35.34 3.74 5.36
C SER A 118 -35.37 2.32 5.95
N PRO A 119 -36.56 1.73 6.20
CA PRO A 119 -36.70 0.45 6.91
C PRO A 119 -35.98 -0.77 6.27
N SER A 120 -35.31 -0.58 5.12
CA SER A 120 -34.48 -1.56 4.42
C SER A 120 -32.99 -1.52 4.75
N SER A 121 -32.49 -0.55 5.52
CA SER A 121 -31.05 -0.42 5.86
C SER A 121 -30.90 -0.17 7.36
N GLY A 122 -30.44 -1.18 8.11
CA GLY A 122 -30.11 -1.04 9.53
C GLY A 122 -29.01 0.00 9.81
N PRO A 123 -28.54 0.13 11.06
CA PRO A 123 -27.52 1.11 11.44
C PRO A 123 -26.25 0.94 10.59
N ARG A 124 -25.65 2.04 10.11
CA ARG A 124 -24.44 1.98 9.26
C ARG A 124 -23.18 1.61 10.01
N VAL A 125 -23.26 1.52 11.34
CA VAL A 125 -22.16 1.15 12.21
C VAL A 125 -22.58 -0.03 13.08
N THR A 126 -21.66 -0.97 13.25
CA THR A 126 -21.82 -2.10 14.16
C THR A 126 -20.80 -2.03 15.28
N GLN A 127 -21.21 -2.51 16.45
CA GLN A 127 -20.28 -2.82 17.53
C GLN A 127 -19.63 -4.17 17.25
N LEU A 128 -18.31 -4.24 17.43
CA LEU A 128 -17.52 -5.44 17.25
C LEU A 128 -17.04 -6.00 18.60
N ARG A 129 -16.82 -7.31 18.63
CA ARG A 129 -16.11 -8.01 19.70
C ARG A 129 -15.43 -9.25 19.14
N LEU A 130 -14.38 -9.72 19.81
CA LEU A 130 -13.81 -11.03 19.51
C LEU A 130 -14.81 -12.13 19.88
N SER A 131 -14.75 -13.25 19.17
CA SER A 131 -15.44 -14.48 19.59
C SER A 131 -14.85 -14.97 20.93
N PRO A 132 -15.63 -15.72 21.73
CA PRO A 132 -15.14 -16.26 23.01
C PRO A 132 -13.82 -17.04 22.88
N GLU A 133 -13.63 -17.76 21.77
CA GLU A 133 -12.44 -18.55 21.49
C GLU A 133 -11.22 -17.68 21.22
N LEU A 134 -11.37 -16.60 20.43
CA LEU A 134 -10.29 -15.65 20.17
C LEU A 134 -9.93 -14.84 21.42
N GLU A 135 -10.91 -14.45 22.22
CA GLU A 135 -10.69 -13.75 23.49
C GLU A 135 -9.95 -14.65 24.50
N ALA A 136 -10.37 -15.92 24.61
CA ALA A 136 -9.69 -16.91 25.44
C ALA A 136 -8.25 -17.15 24.98
N TRP A 137 -8.04 -17.27 23.66
CA TRP A 137 -6.69 -17.40 23.09
C TRP A 137 -5.84 -16.17 23.40
N LYS A 138 -6.35 -14.95 23.16
CA LYS A 138 -5.65 -13.69 23.50
C LYS A 138 -5.25 -13.66 24.96
N SER A 139 -6.19 -13.97 25.87
CA SER A 139 -5.95 -14.01 27.30
C SER A 139 -4.86 -15.03 27.67
N SER A 140 -4.86 -16.22 27.05
CA SER A 140 -3.85 -17.25 27.28
C SER A 140 -2.45 -16.83 26.84
N GLN A 141 -2.34 -16.13 25.71
CA GLN A 141 -1.07 -15.61 25.19
C GLN A 141 -0.54 -14.48 26.07
N HIS A 142 -1.41 -13.55 26.46
CA HIS A 142 -1.05 -12.47 27.38
C HIS A 142 -0.56 -13.00 28.73
N ALA A 143 -1.18 -14.06 29.26
CA ALA A 143 -0.79 -14.68 30.53
C ALA A 143 0.63 -15.27 30.52
N ILE A 144 1.14 -15.68 29.36
CA ILE A 144 2.52 -16.19 29.19
C ILE A 144 3.49 -15.12 28.66
N GLY A 145 3.06 -13.85 28.60
CA GLY A 145 3.90 -12.72 28.19
C GLY A 145 3.94 -12.46 26.68
N ASN A 146 3.16 -13.18 25.87
CA ASN A 146 3.03 -12.95 24.44
C ASN A 146 2.09 -11.76 24.18
N VAL A 147 2.61 -10.56 24.42
CA VAL A 147 1.91 -9.29 24.21
C VAL A 147 2.59 -8.53 23.08
N LEU A 148 1.80 -8.10 22.10
CA LEU A 148 2.31 -7.24 21.05
C LEU A 148 2.54 -5.81 21.61
N PRO A 149 3.75 -5.25 21.47
CA PRO A 149 4.01 -3.87 21.86
C PRO A 149 3.18 -2.88 21.02
N PRO A 150 3.11 -1.61 21.45
CA PRO A 150 2.43 -0.56 20.70
C PRO A 150 3.11 -0.32 19.36
N LYS A 151 2.34 0.11 18.36
CA LYS A 151 2.89 0.58 17.08
C LYS A 151 3.98 1.62 17.31
N GLY A 152 5.04 1.51 16.53
CA GLY A 152 6.09 2.52 16.48
C GLY A 152 5.57 3.82 15.88
N ALA A 153 6.34 4.89 16.02
CA ALA A 153 5.95 6.18 15.46
C ALA A 153 6.15 6.26 13.94
N GLY A 154 6.95 5.35 13.36
CA GLY A 154 7.39 5.44 11.97
C GLY A 154 8.14 6.75 11.69
N LEU A 155 8.88 7.27 12.67
CA LEU A 155 9.65 8.52 12.58
C LEU A 155 11.16 8.29 12.72
N SER A 156 11.60 7.05 12.92
CA SER A 156 13.02 6.74 13.01
C SER A 156 13.74 7.16 11.74
N PRO A 157 14.94 7.74 11.85
CA PRO A 157 15.71 8.15 10.70
C PRO A 157 16.20 6.92 9.91
N VAL A 158 16.28 7.06 8.59
CA VAL A 158 16.98 6.11 7.73
C VAL A 158 18.48 6.14 8.04
N SER A 159 19.16 5.00 7.91
CA SER A 159 20.60 4.94 8.16
C SER A 159 21.40 5.80 7.18
N GLN A 160 22.53 6.33 7.66
CA GLN A 160 23.40 7.18 6.85
C GLN A 160 23.96 6.45 5.62
N GLU A 161 24.19 5.14 5.70
CA GLU A 161 24.64 4.35 4.54
C GLU A 161 23.58 4.37 3.43
N ILE A 162 22.30 4.19 3.75
CA ILE A 162 21.21 4.22 2.77
C ILE A 162 21.06 5.63 2.19
N LEU A 163 21.06 6.65 3.04
CA LEU A 163 20.98 8.05 2.58
C LEU A 163 22.13 8.36 1.62
N HIS A 164 23.34 7.90 1.92
CA HIS A 164 24.50 8.07 1.05
C HIS A 164 24.37 7.35 -0.30
N ILE A 165 23.91 6.09 -0.30
CA ILE A 165 23.67 5.33 -1.52
C ILE A 165 22.66 6.05 -2.44
N LEU A 166 21.62 6.63 -1.85
CA LEU A 166 20.56 7.33 -2.57
C LEU A 166 20.89 8.80 -2.86
N GLY A 167 22.00 9.33 -2.32
CA GLY A 167 22.36 10.75 -2.38
C GLY A 167 21.32 11.66 -1.75
N ALA A 168 20.71 11.22 -0.65
CA ALA A 168 19.56 11.82 0.02
C ALA A 168 19.91 12.46 1.38
N GLU A 169 21.19 12.65 1.70
CA GLU A 169 21.63 13.16 3.00
C GLU A 169 21.07 14.57 3.31
N ASP A 170 20.99 15.42 2.27
CA ASP A 170 20.54 16.81 2.32
C ASP A 170 19.04 16.99 2.07
N TRP A 171 18.29 15.89 1.92
CA TRP A 171 16.84 15.96 1.71
C TRP A 171 16.11 16.45 2.98
N PRO A 172 14.87 16.97 2.84
CA PRO A 172 14.05 17.35 3.99
C PRO A 172 13.83 16.19 4.96
N GLU A 173 13.86 16.45 6.26
CA GLU A 173 13.72 15.42 7.31
C GLU A 173 12.46 14.56 7.18
N ALA A 174 11.34 15.16 6.75
CA ALA A 174 10.09 14.44 6.51
C ALA A 174 10.23 13.32 5.46
N LEU A 175 11.19 13.43 4.54
CA LEU A 175 11.49 12.46 3.50
C LEU A 175 12.54 11.42 3.90
N LYS A 176 13.17 11.57 5.08
CA LYS A 176 14.29 10.73 5.53
C LYS A 176 13.93 9.81 6.70
N THR A 177 12.64 9.73 7.05
CA THR A 177 12.16 8.73 8.01
C THR A 177 12.04 7.37 7.33
N THR A 178 12.21 6.29 8.08
CA THR A 178 12.06 4.92 7.58
C THR A 178 10.68 4.69 6.97
N ASN A 179 9.62 5.20 7.61
CA ASN A 179 8.26 5.08 7.12
C ASN A 179 8.06 5.83 5.79
N ALA A 180 8.56 7.06 5.67
CA ALA A 180 8.40 7.89 4.47
C ALA A 180 9.22 7.37 3.29
N LEU A 181 10.51 7.11 3.51
CA LEU A 181 11.41 6.71 2.42
C LEU A 181 11.09 5.30 1.93
N PHE A 182 10.78 4.36 2.82
CA PHE A 182 10.41 2.99 2.45
C PHE A 182 8.91 2.78 2.24
N GLY A 183 8.10 3.83 2.38
CA GLY A 183 6.72 3.88 1.90
C GLY A 183 6.64 4.62 0.57
N CYS A 184 6.15 5.87 0.58
CA CYS A 184 5.94 6.66 -0.64
C CYS A 184 7.22 6.87 -1.48
N GLY A 185 8.39 6.95 -0.83
CA GLY A 185 9.68 7.09 -1.52
C GLY A 185 9.95 5.89 -2.42
N ILE A 186 10.07 4.71 -1.82
CA ILE A 186 10.30 3.45 -2.55
C ILE A 186 9.15 3.15 -3.50
N ALA A 187 7.89 3.40 -3.16
CA ALA A 187 6.79 3.24 -4.12
C ALA A 187 7.03 4.07 -5.39
N SER A 188 7.40 5.35 -5.25
CA SER A 188 7.81 6.20 -6.38
C SER A 188 9.05 5.65 -7.11
N LEU A 189 10.04 5.13 -6.39
CA LEU A 189 11.22 4.50 -6.98
C LEU A 189 10.88 3.21 -7.73
N LEU A 190 9.92 2.40 -7.30
CA LEU A 190 9.57 1.15 -7.98
C LEU A 190 8.70 1.42 -9.22
N MET A 191 7.78 2.39 -9.13
CA MET A 191 6.91 2.81 -10.23
C MET A 191 7.67 3.42 -11.42
N GLY A 192 8.79 4.09 -11.14
CA GLY A 192 9.49 4.93 -12.11
C GLY A 192 8.84 6.31 -12.26
N ALA A 193 9.40 7.13 -13.16
CA ALA A 193 8.88 8.47 -13.45
C ALA A 193 9.22 8.90 -14.89
N ALA A 194 8.79 10.09 -15.31
CA ALA A 194 9.29 10.67 -16.56
C ALA A 194 10.83 10.83 -16.55
N ASP A 195 11.36 11.27 -15.42
CA ASP A 195 12.80 11.38 -15.11
C ASP A 195 13.01 11.49 -13.59
N SER A 196 14.27 11.52 -13.15
CA SER A 196 14.63 11.59 -11.73
C SER A 196 14.10 12.83 -11.01
N SER A 197 13.95 13.97 -11.71
CA SER A 197 13.38 15.19 -11.11
C SER A 197 11.89 15.02 -10.85
N THR A 198 11.18 14.42 -11.81
CA THR A 198 9.75 14.12 -11.68
C THR A 198 9.51 13.06 -10.60
N MET A 199 10.42 12.08 -10.47
CA MET A 199 10.37 11.06 -9.41
C MET A 199 10.45 11.67 -8.02
N PHE A 200 11.41 12.56 -7.78
CA PHE A 200 11.53 13.27 -6.51
C PHE A 200 10.28 14.12 -6.23
N SER A 201 9.79 14.85 -7.24
CA SER A 201 8.55 15.62 -7.14
C SER A 201 7.34 14.75 -6.83
N ASN A 202 7.23 13.55 -7.42
CA ASN A 202 6.18 12.57 -7.12
C ASN A 202 6.26 12.10 -5.66
N TYR A 203 7.45 11.73 -5.19
CA TYR A 203 7.65 11.36 -3.80
C TYR A 203 7.22 12.48 -2.86
N VAL A 204 7.64 13.72 -3.13
CA VAL A 204 7.20 14.90 -2.37
C VAL A 204 5.68 14.99 -2.33
N THR A 205 4.98 14.93 -3.47
CA THR A 205 3.51 15.07 -3.50
C THR A 205 2.79 13.94 -2.78
N ASP A 206 3.32 12.71 -2.84
CA ASP A 206 2.71 11.54 -2.21
C ASP A 206 2.84 11.59 -0.68
N MET A 207 3.71 12.46 -0.14
CA MET A 207 3.78 12.66 1.31
C MET A 207 2.48 13.18 1.94
N ALA A 208 1.51 13.61 1.12
CA ALA A 208 0.15 13.87 1.56
C ALA A 208 -0.47 12.67 2.31
N PHE A 209 -0.10 11.43 1.94
CA PHE A 209 -0.48 10.20 2.66
C PHE A 209 -0.17 10.28 4.16
N TYR A 210 0.99 10.82 4.55
CA TYR A 210 1.43 10.85 5.95
C TYR A 210 0.71 11.89 6.83
N TYR A 211 -0.25 12.65 6.28
CA TYR A 211 -1.22 13.36 7.12
C TYR A 211 -1.99 12.40 8.02
N GLU A 212 -2.32 11.20 7.53
CA GLU A 212 -2.98 10.15 8.32
C GLU A 212 -2.15 9.73 9.54
N HIS A 213 -0.84 9.86 9.46
CA HIS A 213 0.11 9.52 10.52
C HIS A 213 0.52 10.74 11.38
N GLY A 214 0.00 11.93 11.08
CA GLY A 214 0.27 13.16 11.83
C GLY A 214 1.60 13.83 11.51
N TYR A 215 2.21 13.53 10.35
CA TYR A 215 3.50 14.14 9.96
C TYR A 215 3.44 15.67 9.87
N ASN A 216 2.28 16.22 9.56
CA ASN A 216 2.04 17.66 9.51
C ASN A 216 2.22 18.36 10.88
N TYR A 217 2.18 17.61 11.99
CA TYR A 217 2.48 18.14 13.32
C TYR A 217 3.94 17.98 13.72
N VAL A 218 4.66 17.06 13.08
CA VAL A 218 6.08 16.76 13.36
C VAL A 218 7.00 17.60 12.48
N PHE A 219 6.63 17.80 11.22
CA PHE A 219 7.46 18.45 10.22
C PHE A 219 6.78 19.73 9.71
N PRO A 220 7.15 20.91 10.25
CA PRO A 220 6.50 22.17 9.88
C PRO A 220 6.70 22.54 8.40
N ASN A 221 7.76 22.03 7.78
CA ASN A 221 8.06 22.28 6.36
C ASN A 221 7.34 21.33 5.41
N LEU A 222 6.55 20.36 5.91
CA LEU A 222 5.86 19.40 5.04
C LEU A 222 4.86 20.07 4.11
N GLU A 223 4.02 20.97 4.63
CA GLU A 223 3.00 21.63 3.83
C GLU A 223 3.58 22.53 2.73
N PRO A 224 4.55 23.44 3.02
CA PRO A 224 5.25 24.18 1.97
C PRO A 224 5.94 23.29 0.93
N LEU A 225 6.51 22.16 1.37
CA LEU A 225 7.18 21.22 0.46
C LEU A 225 6.17 20.54 -0.48
N LEU A 226 5.01 20.13 0.03
CA LEU A 226 3.91 19.58 -0.74
C LEU A 226 3.40 20.58 -1.78
N GLU A 227 3.15 21.82 -1.37
CA GLU A 227 2.73 22.89 -2.29
C GLU A 227 3.77 23.12 -3.39
N LYS A 228 5.06 23.10 -3.06
CA LYS A 228 6.14 23.19 -4.06
C LYS A 228 6.10 22.01 -5.04
N GLY A 229 5.83 20.79 -4.56
CA GLY A 229 5.68 19.60 -5.40
C GLY A 229 4.49 19.66 -6.35
N LEU A 230 3.34 20.12 -5.84
CA LEU A 230 2.11 20.29 -6.63
C LEU A 230 2.27 21.34 -7.74
N ASN A 231 3.13 22.33 -7.54
CA ASN A 231 3.39 23.41 -8.48
C ASN A 231 4.63 23.22 -9.36
N ASP A 232 5.29 22.05 -9.33
CA ASP A 232 6.49 21.77 -10.12
C ASP A 232 6.23 21.94 -11.65
N PRO A 233 6.79 22.99 -12.30
CA PRO A 233 6.51 23.27 -13.70
C PRO A 233 7.03 22.22 -14.66
N HIS A 234 8.06 21.48 -14.26
CA HIS A 234 8.60 20.38 -15.06
C HIS A 234 7.67 19.18 -14.99
N ALA A 235 7.31 18.74 -13.78
CA ALA A 235 6.44 17.60 -13.58
C ALA A 235 5.04 17.81 -14.22
N LEU A 236 4.46 19.02 -14.12
CA LEU A 236 3.16 19.38 -14.72
C LEU A 236 3.13 19.26 -16.26
N ARG A 237 4.29 19.25 -16.93
CA ARG A 237 4.40 19.09 -18.39
C ARG A 237 4.66 17.64 -18.79
N THR A 238 4.88 16.74 -17.85
CA THR A 238 5.07 15.32 -18.14
C THR A 238 3.74 14.62 -18.41
N PRO A 239 3.72 13.52 -19.19
CA PRO A 239 2.49 12.76 -19.42
C PRO A 239 1.90 12.22 -18.10
N GLY A 240 0.65 12.59 -17.78
CA GLY A 240 -0.02 12.22 -16.54
C GLY A 240 0.38 13.05 -15.32
N GLY A 241 1.36 13.97 -15.46
CA GLY A 241 1.88 14.76 -14.35
C GLY A 241 0.85 15.73 -13.80
N ARG A 242 0.07 16.41 -14.65
CA ARG A 242 -1.01 17.29 -14.19
C ARG A 242 -2.08 16.50 -13.45
N GLU A 243 -2.54 15.42 -14.05
CA GLU A 243 -3.56 14.53 -13.51
C GLU A 243 -3.16 13.98 -12.13
N ARG A 244 -1.88 13.60 -11.96
CA ARG A 244 -1.33 13.18 -10.67
C ARG A 244 -1.48 14.26 -9.60
N ARG A 245 -1.06 15.50 -9.89
CA ARG A 245 -1.10 16.59 -8.90
C ARG A 245 -2.53 16.97 -8.54
N ASP A 246 -3.42 17.05 -9.52
CA ASP A 246 -4.82 17.33 -9.29
C ASP A 246 -5.46 16.25 -8.40
N ALA A 247 -5.17 14.96 -8.66
CA ALA A 247 -5.69 13.86 -7.85
C ALA A 247 -5.05 13.74 -6.46
N VAL A 248 -3.78 14.13 -6.28
CA VAL A 248 -3.19 14.26 -4.93
C VAL A 248 -3.96 15.29 -4.11
N ALA A 249 -4.33 16.43 -4.71
CA ALA A 249 -5.12 17.43 -4.01
C ALA A 249 -6.52 16.91 -3.60
N ILE A 250 -7.12 16.04 -4.40
CA ILE A 250 -8.39 15.36 -4.06
C ILE A 250 -8.18 14.44 -2.86
N GLY A 251 -7.20 13.53 -2.92
CA GLY A 251 -6.92 12.58 -1.84
C GLY A 251 -6.56 13.30 -0.54
N LYS A 252 -5.74 14.35 -0.59
CA LYS A 252 -5.40 15.17 0.58
C LYS A 252 -6.64 15.76 1.25
N ARG A 253 -7.62 16.28 0.49
CA ARG A 253 -8.88 16.80 1.05
C ARG A 253 -9.67 15.71 1.76
N TYR A 254 -9.74 14.52 1.16
CA TYR A 254 -10.40 13.36 1.77
C TYR A 254 -9.76 13.00 3.11
N ILE A 255 -8.43 12.84 3.13
CA ILE A 255 -7.64 12.53 4.34
C ILE A 255 -7.92 13.54 5.44
N GLN A 256 -7.79 14.83 5.14
CA GLN A 256 -8.00 15.90 6.13
C GLN A 256 -9.44 15.91 6.66
N GLY A 257 -10.43 15.65 5.80
CA GLY A 257 -11.83 15.51 6.19
C GLY A 257 -12.05 14.32 7.14
N LYS A 258 -11.54 13.13 6.79
CA LYS A 258 -11.59 11.94 7.65
C LYS A 258 -10.92 12.19 9.01
N ILE A 259 -9.71 12.76 9.01
CA ILE A 259 -8.98 13.11 10.24
C ILE A 259 -9.82 14.04 11.15
N ALA A 260 -10.51 15.03 10.57
CA ALA A 260 -11.33 15.96 11.34
C ALA A 260 -12.52 15.24 12.00
N LEU A 261 -13.18 14.33 11.29
CA LEU A 261 -14.24 13.49 11.83
C LEU A 261 -13.71 12.58 12.94
N GLU A 262 -12.64 11.82 12.70
CA GLU A 262 -12.05 10.95 13.72
C GLU A 262 -11.68 11.70 15.00
N LYS A 263 -11.10 12.91 14.88
CA LYS A 263 -10.79 13.77 16.03
C LYS A 263 -12.03 14.22 16.78
N LYS A 264 -13.08 14.62 16.06
CA LYS A 264 -14.36 15.05 16.65
C LYS A 264 -15.01 13.90 17.43
N HIS A 265 -14.97 12.68 16.89
CA HIS A 265 -15.74 11.55 17.40
C HIS A 265 -14.92 10.53 18.20
N LYS A 266 -13.60 10.74 18.39
CA LYS A 266 -12.65 9.76 19.00
C LYS A 266 -13.15 8.99 20.23
N GLY A 267 -13.94 9.62 21.09
CA GLY A 267 -14.49 9.00 22.31
C GLY A 267 -15.54 7.91 22.05
N HIS A 268 -16.05 7.81 20.82
CA HIS A 268 -17.18 6.95 20.44
C HIS A 268 -16.82 5.91 19.38
N LEU A 269 -15.55 5.77 19.01
CA LEU A 269 -15.14 4.93 17.87
C LEU A 269 -14.63 3.55 18.29
N LEU A 270 -14.45 3.32 19.59
CA LEU A 270 -13.95 2.05 20.13
C LEU A 270 -14.83 0.87 19.70
N ASN A 271 -14.21 -0.19 19.16
CA ASN A 271 -14.88 -1.43 18.79
C ASN A 271 -16.02 -1.20 17.79
N ARG A 272 -15.85 -0.29 16.83
CA ARG A 272 -16.85 0.01 15.80
C ARG A 272 -16.32 -0.24 14.40
N SER A 273 -17.22 -0.60 13.51
CA SER A 273 -16.93 -0.80 12.10
C SER A 273 -18.13 -0.40 11.25
N ALA A 274 -17.87 0.20 10.09
CA ALA A 274 -18.89 0.55 9.12
C ALA A 274 -19.45 -0.70 8.44
N ARG A 275 -20.76 -0.68 8.16
CA ARG A 275 -21.45 -1.61 7.27
C ARG A 275 -21.42 -1.05 5.86
N LEU A 276 -20.91 -1.83 4.92
CA LEU A 276 -20.74 -1.43 3.53
C LEU A 276 -21.44 -2.44 2.62
N ASP A 277 -22.10 -1.96 1.57
CA ASP A 277 -22.33 -2.81 0.40
C ASP A 277 -21.05 -2.91 -0.43
N ARG A 278 -21.00 -3.87 -1.36
CA ARG A 278 -19.78 -4.16 -2.11
C ARG A 278 -19.28 -2.97 -2.94
N ARG A 279 -20.21 -2.20 -3.53
CA ARG A 279 -19.85 -1.04 -4.36
C ARG A 279 -19.32 0.09 -3.51
N THR A 280 -19.93 0.34 -2.36
CA THR A 280 -19.52 1.34 -1.39
C THR A 280 -18.15 0.99 -0.81
N ALA A 281 -17.91 -0.29 -0.50
CA ALA A 281 -16.60 -0.77 -0.08
C ALA A 281 -15.50 -0.41 -1.09
N GLN A 282 -15.70 -0.69 -2.38
CA GLN A 282 -14.72 -0.31 -3.40
C GLN A 282 -14.53 1.21 -3.55
N ILE A 283 -15.59 2.02 -3.39
CA ILE A 283 -15.49 3.49 -3.47
C ILE A 283 -14.72 4.06 -2.28
N VAL A 284 -15.02 3.57 -1.08
CA VAL A 284 -14.36 3.98 0.17
C VAL A 284 -12.90 3.52 0.14
N SER A 285 -12.63 2.24 -0.10
CA SER A 285 -11.24 1.71 -0.18
C SER A 285 -10.39 2.42 -1.24
N LEU A 286 -10.96 2.82 -2.37
CA LEU A 286 -10.24 3.65 -3.34
C LEU A 286 -9.74 4.97 -2.71
N SER A 287 -10.57 5.63 -1.91
CA SER A 287 -10.20 6.89 -1.24
C SER A 287 -9.29 6.67 -0.04
N GLU A 288 -9.50 5.59 0.72
CA GLU A 288 -8.66 5.13 1.85
C GLU A 288 -7.27 4.68 1.39
N SER A 289 -7.07 4.35 0.11
CA SER A 289 -5.71 4.14 -0.42
C SER A 289 -4.84 5.39 -0.30
N SER A 290 -5.45 6.58 -0.20
CA SER A 290 -4.78 7.88 0.00
C SER A 290 -3.71 8.24 -1.04
N LEU A 291 -3.68 7.52 -2.16
CA LEU A 291 -2.68 7.61 -3.23
C LEU A 291 -3.32 7.81 -4.61
N LEU A 292 -4.46 8.52 -4.67
CA LEU A 292 -5.22 8.79 -5.91
C LEU A 292 -4.38 9.39 -7.04
N GLY A 293 -3.31 10.13 -6.71
CA GLY A 293 -2.34 10.64 -7.68
C GLY A 293 -1.71 9.55 -8.55
N MET A 294 -1.37 8.40 -7.95
CA MET A 294 -0.77 7.27 -8.66
C MET A 294 -1.75 6.66 -9.68
N ALA A 295 -3.03 6.55 -9.31
CA ALA A 295 -4.07 6.07 -10.22
C ALA A 295 -4.31 7.02 -11.39
N ALA A 296 -4.37 8.33 -11.13
CA ALA A 296 -4.56 9.34 -12.16
C ALA A 296 -3.41 9.33 -13.18
N GLU A 297 -2.15 9.26 -12.71
CA GLU A 297 -0.99 9.17 -13.60
C GLU A 297 -0.99 7.88 -14.43
N ALA A 298 -1.23 6.73 -13.78
CA ALA A 298 -1.28 5.43 -14.46
C ALA A 298 -2.37 5.42 -15.55
N THR A 299 -3.57 5.92 -15.22
CA THR A 299 -4.66 5.96 -16.18
C THR A 299 -4.39 6.94 -17.32
N ALA A 300 -3.85 8.13 -17.03
CA ALA A 300 -3.45 9.11 -18.05
C ALA A 300 -2.36 8.57 -19.00
N ARG A 301 -1.49 7.69 -18.49
CA ARG A 301 -0.48 6.96 -19.27
C ARG A 301 -1.05 5.79 -20.09
N GLY A 302 -2.33 5.47 -19.92
CA GLY A 302 -3.06 4.50 -20.74
C GLY A 302 -3.15 3.08 -20.18
N PHE A 303 -2.87 2.87 -18.89
CA PHE A 303 -3.13 1.60 -18.20
C PHE A 303 -4.63 1.37 -17.97
N ASP A 304 -5.08 0.11 -17.80
CA ASP A 304 -6.50 -0.25 -17.63
C ASP A 304 -7.07 0.39 -16.34
N PRO A 305 -8.03 1.33 -16.43
CA PRO A 305 -8.61 1.98 -15.27
C PRO A 305 -9.23 0.99 -14.28
N GLY A 306 -9.83 -0.10 -14.77
CA GLY A 306 -10.46 -1.10 -13.91
C GLY A 306 -9.44 -1.85 -13.05
N ALA A 307 -8.29 -2.19 -13.63
CA ALA A 307 -7.20 -2.83 -12.92
C ALA A 307 -6.52 -1.87 -11.93
N VAL A 308 -6.30 -0.62 -12.34
CA VAL A 308 -5.80 0.45 -11.46
C VAL A 308 -6.68 0.66 -10.24
N MET A 309 -8.01 0.70 -10.41
CA MET A 309 -8.94 0.80 -9.30
C MET A 309 -8.86 -0.43 -8.40
N ALA A 310 -8.87 -1.63 -8.97
CA ALA A 310 -8.78 -2.87 -8.20
C ALA A 310 -7.50 -2.93 -7.35
N ASP A 311 -6.37 -2.46 -7.88
CA ASP A 311 -5.09 -2.40 -7.14
C ASP A 311 -5.18 -1.43 -5.96
N LEU A 312 -5.74 -0.24 -6.15
CA LEU A 312 -5.94 0.71 -5.04
C LEU A 312 -6.96 0.20 -4.02
N VAL A 313 -8.03 -0.45 -4.46
CA VAL A 313 -9.00 -1.10 -3.56
C VAL A 313 -8.32 -2.21 -2.75
N PHE A 314 -7.41 -2.99 -3.35
CA PHE A 314 -6.59 -3.98 -2.64
C PHE A 314 -5.63 -3.34 -1.64
N SER A 315 -5.14 -2.13 -1.92
CA SER A 315 -4.11 -1.51 -1.07
C SER A 315 -4.58 -1.24 0.37
N SER A 316 -5.88 -0.98 0.58
CA SER A 316 -6.47 -0.83 1.93
C SER A 316 -6.40 -2.13 2.74
N PRO A 317 -7.00 -3.27 2.31
CA PRO A 317 -6.83 -4.53 3.02
C PRO A 317 -5.38 -5.00 3.05
N GLY A 318 -4.61 -4.73 1.99
CA GLY A 318 -3.17 -4.97 1.97
C GLY A 318 -2.43 -4.26 3.11
N THR A 319 -2.93 -3.12 3.56
CA THR A 319 -2.42 -2.36 4.71
C THR A 319 -3.00 -2.88 6.03
N ASP A 320 -4.32 -3.06 6.09
CA ASP A 320 -5.05 -3.36 7.33
C ASP A 320 -4.91 -4.82 7.81
N VAL A 321 -4.46 -5.74 6.94
CA VAL A 321 -4.29 -7.16 7.31
C VAL A 321 -3.41 -7.35 8.54
N VAL A 322 -2.45 -6.46 8.78
CA VAL A 322 -1.57 -6.53 9.96
C VAL A 322 -2.08 -5.74 11.16
N ASP A 323 -3.22 -5.05 11.02
CA ASP A 323 -3.73 -4.09 11.99
C ASP A 323 -5.10 -4.48 12.57
N VAL A 324 -5.74 -5.56 12.10
CA VAL A 324 -7.00 -6.14 12.61
C VAL A 324 -7.23 -5.98 14.12
N GLY A 325 -6.25 -6.34 14.95
CA GLY A 325 -6.37 -6.28 16.41
C GLY A 325 -6.27 -4.88 17.02
N CYS A 326 -5.43 -4.00 16.47
CA CYS A 326 -5.42 -2.61 16.92
C CYS A 326 -6.62 -1.85 16.37
N ASP A 327 -7.07 -2.17 15.15
CA ASP A 327 -8.19 -1.51 14.48
C ASP A 327 -9.53 -1.81 15.15
N LEU A 328 -9.63 -3.00 15.75
CA LEU A 328 -10.72 -3.32 16.66
C LEU A 328 -10.82 -2.30 17.81
N VAL A 329 -9.70 -1.75 18.30
CA VAL A 329 -9.66 -0.94 19.52
C VAL A 329 -9.24 0.54 19.35
N ASN A 330 -8.70 0.94 18.19
CA ASN A 330 -8.00 2.22 17.95
C ASN A 330 -8.85 3.29 17.25
N SER A 331 -10.18 3.16 17.29
CA SER A 331 -11.08 4.19 16.77
C SER A 331 -11.22 4.28 15.24
N GLU A 332 -10.64 3.36 14.47
CA GLU A 332 -10.85 3.35 13.02
C GLU A 332 -12.15 2.62 12.65
N VAL A 333 -13.01 3.22 11.81
CA VAL A 333 -14.35 2.69 11.51
C VAL A 333 -14.43 2.11 10.10
N MET A 334 -13.56 2.56 9.20
CA MET A 334 -13.51 2.15 7.79
C MET A 334 -12.52 0.99 7.54
N ASN A 335 -12.33 0.12 8.55
CA ASN A 335 -11.38 -0.99 8.51
C ASN A 335 -11.76 -2.05 7.48
N SER A 336 -10.99 -2.14 6.40
CA SER A 336 -11.33 -2.95 5.23
C SER A 336 -11.45 -4.46 5.53
N PHE A 337 -10.69 -4.97 6.50
CA PHE A 337 -10.79 -6.37 6.95
C PHE A 337 -12.00 -6.66 7.84
N LEU A 338 -12.53 -5.66 8.53
CA LEU A 338 -13.61 -5.82 9.50
C LEU A 338 -14.98 -5.33 8.98
N ASN A 339 -15.00 -4.60 7.86
CA ASN A 339 -16.23 -4.10 7.22
C ASN A 339 -17.01 -5.17 6.43
N VAL A 340 -16.49 -6.39 6.30
CA VAL A 340 -17.14 -7.48 5.57
C VAL A 340 -18.40 -7.93 6.29
N THR A 341 -19.48 -8.18 5.54
CA THR A 341 -20.81 -8.43 6.10
C THR A 341 -20.90 -9.66 6.99
N ASP A 342 -20.08 -10.69 6.74
CA ASP A 342 -19.93 -11.85 7.64
C ASP A 342 -19.55 -11.45 9.08
N ILE A 343 -18.75 -10.40 9.23
CA ILE A 343 -18.38 -9.81 10.53
C ILE A 343 -19.47 -8.83 10.97
N THR A 344 -19.84 -7.89 10.10
CA THR A 344 -20.63 -6.76 10.56
C THR A 344 -22.07 -7.10 10.91
N ASP A 345 -22.65 -8.15 10.31
CA ASP A 345 -24.00 -8.61 10.65
C ASP A 345 -24.08 -9.23 12.05
N SER A 346 -23.04 -9.97 12.43
CA SER A 346 -22.99 -10.63 13.74
C SER A 346 -22.39 -9.75 14.83
N GLY A 347 -21.56 -8.77 14.45
CA GLY A 347 -20.70 -8.02 15.36
C GLY A 347 -19.60 -8.86 15.99
N VAL A 348 -19.34 -10.08 15.49
CA VAL A 348 -18.39 -11.03 16.06
C VAL A 348 -17.25 -11.28 15.09
N VAL A 349 -16.04 -10.99 15.54
CA VAL A 349 -14.80 -11.32 14.84
C VAL A 349 -14.34 -12.70 15.33
N SER A 350 -14.40 -13.71 14.46
CA SER A 350 -14.00 -15.09 14.77
C SER A 350 -12.82 -15.53 13.90
N GLU A 351 -12.13 -16.58 14.34
CA GLU A 351 -11.00 -17.14 13.59
C GLU A 351 -11.41 -17.63 12.19
N ASP A 352 -12.54 -18.32 12.07
CA ASP A 352 -13.06 -18.81 10.79
C ASP A 352 -13.35 -17.67 9.82
N VAL A 353 -14.05 -16.63 10.29
CA VAL A 353 -14.43 -15.50 9.44
C VAL A 353 -13.18 -14.73 9.02
N LEU A 354 -12.24 -14.48 9.93
CA LEU A 354 -10.97 -13.81 9.59
C LEU A 354 -10.17 -14.58 8.54
N ARG A 355 -10.10 -15.91 8.60
CA ARG A 355 -9.44 -16.72 7.57
C ARG A 355 -10.14 -16.61 6.22
N ARG A 356 -11.47 -16.65 6.18
CA ARG A 356 -12.22 -16.52 4.93
C ARG A 356 -12.10 -15.12 4.31
N VAL A 357 -12.08 -14.06 5.14
CA VAL A 357 -11.78 -12.69 4.69
C VAL A 357 -10.35 -12.60 4.14
N TYR A 358 -9.38 -13.15 4.87
CA TYR A 358 -7.99 -13.23 4.43
C TYR A 358 -7.87 -13.93 3.07
N ASP A 359 -8.53 -15.06 2.89
CA ASP A 359 -8.49 -15.82 1.64
C ASP A 359 -9.08 -15.03 0.47
N ALA A 360 -10.20 -14.33 0.68
CA ALA A 360 -10.80 -13.47 -0.35
C ALA A 360 -9.83 -12.37 -0.82
N TYR A 361 -9.12 -11.72 0.10
CA TYR A 361 -8.13 -10.72 -0.25
C TYR A 361 -6.84 -11.34 -0.84
N ALA A 362 -6.39 -12.49 -0.35
CA ALA A 362 -5.23 -13.21 -0.87
C ALA A 362 -5.43 -13.59 -2.35
N VAL A 363 -6.61 -14.10 -2.72
CA VAL A 363 -6.89 -14.46 -4.12
C VAL A 363 -7.09 -13.23 -5.00
N MET A 364 -7.60 -12.13 -4.44
CA MET A 364 -7.75 -10.87 -5.16
C MET A 364 -6.40 -10.24 -5.55
N GLY A 365 -5.41 -10.31 -4.65
CA GLY A 365 -4.06 -9.80 -4.90
C GLY A 365 -3.23 -10.66 -5.87
N ALA A 366 -3.59 -11.92 -6.08
CA ALA A 366 -2.76 -12.89 -6.80
C ALA A 366 -2.39 -12.45 -8.23
N ARG A 367 -3.37 -12.04 -9.04
CA ARG A 367 -3.13 -11.58 -10.43
C ARG A 367 -2.25 -10.34 -10.48
N MET A 368 -2.48 -9.42 -9.55
CA MET A 368 -1.72 -8.18 -9.44
C MET A 368 -0.24 -8.50 -9.14
N LEU A 369 0.03 -9.39 -8.18
CA LEU A 369 1.39 -9.70 -7.72
C LEU A 369 2.15 -10.66 -8.67
N THR A 370 1.46 -11.51 -9.42
CA THR A 370 2.12 -12.54 -10.25
C THR A 370 2.13 -12.21 -11.74
N GLN A 371 1.06 -11.61 -12.27
CA GLN A 371 0.89 -11.40 -13.72
C GLN A 371 1.08 -9.92 -14.10
N ARG A 372 0.53 -9.01 -13.28
CA ARG A 372 0.53 -7.56 -13.52
C ARG A 372 1.55 -6.79 -12.69
N TRP A 373 2.50 -7.47 -12.04
CA TRP A 373 3.50 -6.88 -11.16
C TRP A 373 4.27 -5.69 -11.79
N HIS A 374 4.37 -5.67 -13.12
CA HIS A 374 5.08 -4.65 -13.88
C HIS A 374 4.28 -3.34 -14.03
N GLU A 375 2.98 -3.31 -13.71
CA GLU A 375 2.13 -2.13 -13.79
C GLU A 375 2.35 -1.17 -12.61
N PRO A 376 2.25 0.16 -12.80
CA PRO A 376 2.66 1.12 -11.77
C PRO A 376 1.98 0.91 -10.40
N VAL A 377 0.66 0.72 -10.38
CA VAL A 377 -0.07 0.58 -9.10
C VAL A 377 0.13 -0.81 -8.49
N ALA A 378 0.27 -1.85 -9.31
CA ALA A 378 0.69 -3.18 -8.84
C ALA A 378 2.07 -3.14 -8.15
N ARG A 379 3.02 -2.32 -8.65
CA ARG A 379 4.33 -2.11 -7.98
C ARG A 379 4.19 -1.43 -6.62
N MET A 380 3.28 -0.47 -6.50
CA MET A 380 2.97 0.15 -5.21
C MET A 380 2.40 -0.89 -4.24
N CYS A 381 1.41 -1.68 -4.66
CA CYS A 381 0.84 -2.71 -3.80
C CYS A 381 1.83 -3.82 -3.45
N ALA A 382 2.74 -4.18 -4.36
CA ALA A 382 3.85 -5.10 -4.08
C ALA A 382 4.73 -4.58 -2.93
N ALA A 383 4.97 -3.26 -2.87
CA ALA A 383 5.78 -2.62 -1.85
C ALA A 383 5.15 -2.62 -0.45
N LEU A 384 3.83 -2.89 -0.32
CA LEU A 384 3.17 -2.95 0.99
C LEU A 384 3.84 -3.97 1.91
N TYR A 385 4.18 -5.16 1.39
CA TYR A 385 4.87 -6.19 2.16
C TYR A 385 6.20 -5.68 2.75
N THR A 386 7.04 -5.07 1.92
CA THR A 386 8.29 -4.46 2.38
C THR A 386 8.04 -3.29 3.32
N TRP A 387 6.99 -2.51 3.10
CA TRP A 387 6.66 -1.36 3.94
C TRP A 387 6.28 -1.79 5.36
N HIS A 388 5.47 -2.84 5.55
CA HIS A 388 5.16 -3.38 6.90
C HIS A 388 6.42 -3.81 7.66
N ILE A 389 7.42 -4.33 6.95
CA ILE A 389 8.72 -4.72 7.51
C ILE A 389 9.56 -3.49 7.86
N GLN A 390 9.58 -2.49 6.98
CA GLN A 390 10.59 -1.44 6.97
C GLN A 390 10.13 -0.13 7.60
N ASN A 391 8.85 0.04 7.93
CA ASN A 391 8.31 1.33 8.31
C ASN A 391 8.50 1.73 9.78
N ASP A 392 9.07 0.86 10.62
CA ASP A 392 9.25 1.12 12.06
C ASP A 392 7.93 1.50 12.78
N ARG A 393 6.81 1.00 12.27
CA ARG A 393 5.47 1.25 12.80
C ARG A 393 4.75 -0.06 13.06
N HIS A 394 4.65 -0.92 12.04
CA HIS A 394 3.84 -2.13 12.11
C HIS A 394 4.49 -3.26 12.89
N MET A 395 5.83 -3.32 12.97
CA MET A 395 6.55 -4.42 13.63
C MET A 395 6.14 -5.79 13.05
N PHE A 396 6.12 -5.89 11.72
CA PHE A 396 5.60 -7.05 10.99
C PHE A 396 6.12 -8.39 11.52
N PHE A 397 7.44 -8.50 11.74
CA PHE A 397 8.06 -9.73 12.24
C PHE A 397 7.57 -10.11 13.62
N ARG A 398 7.38 -9.14 14.52
CA ARG A 398 6.84 -9.40 15.86
C ARG A 398 5.42 -9.94 15.76
N ARG A 399 4.57 -9.31 14.94
CA ARG A 399 3.18 -9.76 14.71
C ARG A 399 3.19 -11.18 14.14
N ALA A 400 3.95 -11.42 13.08
CA ALA A 400 4.03 -12.73 12.45
C ALA A 400 4.50 -13.82 13.42
N LEU A 401 5.51 -13.56 14.26
CA LEU A 401 5.98 -14.50 15.27
C LEU A 401 4.89 -14.83 16.29
N LEU A 402 4.22 -13.80 16.84
CA LEU A 402 3.21 -13.99 17.88
C LEU A 402 1.95 -14.71 17.37
N GLY A 403 1.53 -14.45 16.13
CA GLY A 403 0.39 -15.13 15.51
C GLY A 403 0.73 -16.44 14.81
N TRP A 404 2.00 -16.85 14.76
CA TRP A 404 2.44 -18.02 14.01
C TRP A 404 1.71 -19.30 14.39
N SER A 405 1.34 -19.46 15.66
CA SER A 405 0.59 -20.62 16.15
C SER A 405 -0.80 -20.78 15.53
N LYS A 406 -1.40 -19.69 15.03
CA LYS A 406 -2.72 -19.67 14.37
C LYS A 406 -2.63 -19.79 12.84
N ALA A 407 -1.54 -19.32 12.23
CA ALA A 407 -1.42 -19.31 10.77
C ALA A 407 -1.29 -20.71 10.17
N ARG A 408 -1.80 -20.89 8.95
CA ARG A 408 -1.60 -22.12 8.19
C ARG A 408 -0.12 -22.39 7.93
N LYS A 409 0.23 -23.67 7.74
CA LYS A 409 1.62 -24.16 7.56
C LYS A 409 1.83 -24.86 6.23
N THR A 410 0.75 -25.22 5.56
CA THR A 410 0.75 -25.83 4.25
C THR A 410 0.37 -24.76 3.22
N PRO A 411 1.10 -24.64 2.10
CA PRO A 411 0.80 -23.67 1.06
C PRO A 411 -0.60 -23.89 0.46
N ALA A 412 -1.18 -22.85 -0.14
CA ALA A 412 -2.38 -22.99 -0.95
C ALA A 412 -2.11 -23.95 -2.12
N GLN A 413 -2.94 -24.99 -2.24
CA GLN A 413 -2.84 -26.00 -3.28
C GLN A 413 -4.24 -26.28 -3.87
N PRO A 414 -4.55 -25.78 -5.08
CA PRO A 414 -3.73 -24.89 -5.91
C PRO A 414 -3.66 -23.46 -5.33
N GLN A 415 -2.60 -22.73 -5.67
CA GLN A 415 -2.60 -21.26 -5.54
C GLN A 415 -3.73 -20.69 -6.41
N SER A 416 -4.39 -19.64 -5.94
CA SER A 416 -5.69 -19.24 -6.47
C SER A 416 -5.80 -17.73 -6.70
N GLU A 417 -6.69 -17.36 -7.62
CA GLU A 417 -7.04 -15.98 -7.94
C GLU A 417 -8.56 -15.77 -7.93
N GLY A 418 -8.99 -14.51 -7.87
CA GLY A 418 -10.38 -14.08 -7.99
C GLY A 418 -10.48 -12.57 -8.15
N ASP A 419 -11.58 -12.06 -8.70
CA ASP A 419 -11.86 -10.64 -8.75
C ASP A 419 -12.74 -10.21 -7.56
N PHE A 420 -12.70 -8.93 -7.18
CA PHE A 420 -13.44 -8.38 -6.03
C PHE A 420 -14.94 -8.74 -6.09
N ASP A 421 -15.56 -8.63 -7.26
CA ASP A 421 -16.97 -8.89 -7.49
C ASP A 421 -17.35 -10.36 -7.62
N GLU A 422 -16.38 -11.26 -7.57
CA GLU A 422 -16.60 -12.71 -7.49
C GLU A 422 -16.47 -13.21 -6.05
N VAL A 423 -15.46 -12.71 -5.31
CA VAL A 423 -15.17 -13.13 -3.93
C VAL A 423 -16.11 -12.50 -2.89
N PHE A 424 -16.74 -11.37 -3.24
CA PHE A 424 -17.79 -10.73 -2.46
C PHE A 424 -19.09 -10.63 -3.23
N ASP A 425 -20.23 -10.92 -2.59
CA ASP A 425 -21.56 -10.68 -3.16
C ASP A 425 -21.96 -9.20 -3.10
N LYS A 426 -23.13 -8.83 -3.60
CA LYS A 426 -23.59 -7.44 -3.64
C LYS A 426 -23.69 -6.79 -2.25
N GLN A 427 -23.94 -7.59 -1.22
CA GLN A 427 -24.03 -7.15 0.17
C GLN A 427 -22.67 -7.16 0.86
N PHE A 428 -21.56 -7.33 0.14
CA PHE A 428 -20.21 -7.45 0.69
C PHE A 428 -20.03 -8.65 1.63
N ARG A 429 -20.80 -9.72 1.40
CA ARG A 429 -20.61 -11.01 2.07
C ARG A 429 -19.66 -11.88 1.26
N LEU A 430 -18.87 -12.70 1.94
CA LEU A 430 -17.98 -13.67 1.33
C LEU A 430 -18.76 -14.72 0.53
N THR A 431 -18.33 -14.97 -0.70
CA THR A 431 -18.91 -16.03 -1.55
C THR A 431 -18.15 -17.36 -1.43
N GLY A 432 -16.90 -17.31 -0.96
CA GLY A 432 -15.96 -18.43 -1.02
C GLY A 432 -15.42 -18.72 -2.42
N PHE A 433 -15.71 -17.87 -3.40
CA PHE A 433 -15.23 -18.04 -4.77
C PHE A 433 -13.70 -17.97 -4.83
N SER A 434 -13.12 -18.89 -5.59
CA SER A 434 -11.73 -18.85 -6.04
C SER A 434 -11.59 -19.70 -7.30
N ARG A 435 -10.60 -19.40 -8.11
CA ARG A 435 -10.18 -20.26 -9.23
C ARG A 435 -8.68 -20.48 -9.19
N PRO A 436 -8.17 -21.61 -9.71
CA PRO A 436 -6.73 -21.84 -9.78
C PRO A 436 -6.03 -20.71 -10.54
N LEU A 437 -4.90 -20.24 -10.00
CA LEU A 437 -3.98 -19.38 -10.70
C LEU A 437 -3.46 -20.11 -11.95
N ASP A 438 -3.29 -19.40 -13.07
CA ASP A 438 -2.70 -19.98 -14.28
C ASP A 438 -1.34 -20.64 -13.94
N VAL A 439 -1.17 -21.88 -14.37
CA VAL A 439 -0.05 -22.76 -14.03
C VAL A 439 1.31 -22.13 -14.31
N LYS A 440 1.41 -21.23 -15.29
CA LYS A 440 2.67 -20.53 -15.59
C LYS A 440 3.06 -19.46 -14.55
N TYR A 441 2.12 -19.07 -13.69
CA TYR A 441 2.31 -18.09 -12.62
C TYR A 441 2.24 -18.71 -11.22
N ALA A 442 1.61 -19.89 -11.10
CA ALA A 442 1.64 -20.67 -9.86
C ALA A 442 3.02 -21.30 -9.67
N CYS A 443 3.68 -21.00 -8.56
CA CYS A 443 4.94 -21.65 -8.19
C CYS A 443 4.72 -23.01 -7.53
N ASN A 444 5.79 -23.75 -7.26
CA ASN A 444 5.72 -25.04 -6.58
C ASN A 444 5.25 -25.00 -5.11
N GLY A 445 5.09 -23.81 -4.51
CA GLY A 445 4.63 -23.64 -3.12
C GLY A 445 5.71 -23.86 -2.05
N GLU A 446 6.98 -23.95 -2.45
CA GLU A 446 8.11 -24.08 -1.53
C GLU A 446 8.63 -22.70 -1.07
N ASP A 447 9.30 -22.66 0.10
CA ASP A 447 9.91 -21.42 0.62
C ASP A 447 10.93 -20.81 -0.35
N THR A 448 11.70 -21.67 -1.03
CA THR A 448 12.56 -21.31 -2.17
C THR A 448 11.92 -21.85 -3.43
N CYS A 449 10.97 -21.10 -3.99
CA CYS A 449 10.20 -21.60 -5.13
C CYS A 449 11.03 -21.68 -6.42
N ASP A 450 10.57 -22.55 -7.31
CA ASP A 450 11.12 -22.81 -8.64
C ASP A 450 11.29 -21.53 -9.48
N HIS A 451 10.27 -20.67 -9.54
CA HIS A 451 10.34 -19.42 -10.31
C HIS A 451 11.48 -18.50 -9.84
N VAL A 452 11.66 -18.37 -8.52
CA VAL A 452 12.71 -17.52 -7.94
C VAL A 452 14.07 -18.16 -8.10
N HIS A 453 14.16 -19.48 -7.93
CA HIS A 453 15.39 -20.22 -8.17
C HIS A 453 15.89 -20.00 -9.60
N GLU A 454 15.04 -20.22 -10.60
CA GLU A 454 15.38 -19.96 -12.01
C GLU A 454 15.74 -18.49 -12.26
N HIS A 455 15.02 -17.55 -11.64
CA HIS A 455 15.31 -16.13 -11.80
C HIS A 455 16.69 -15.76 -11.24
N LEU A 456 17.05 -16.29 -10.07
CA LEU A 456 18.35 -16.06 -9.44
C LEU A 456 19.49 -16.75 -10.19
N GLU A 457 19.29 -17.93 -10.76
CA GLU A 457 20.29 -18.61 -11.60
C GLU A 457 20.59 -17.82 -12.88
N ARG A 458 19.59 -17.18 -13.49
CA ARG A 458 19.79 -16.30 -14.66
C ARG A 458 20.54 -15.01 -14.32
N HIS A 459 20.69 -14.69 -13.05
CA HIS A 459 21.35 -13.48 -12.54
C HIS A 459 22.42 -13.84 -11.50
N ASP A 460 23.16 -14.92 -11.72
CA ASP A 460 24.19 -15.42 -10.80
C ASP A 460 25.29 -14.39 -10.54
N GLU A 461 25.49 -13.44 -11.47
CA GLU A 461 26.42 -12.34 -11.35
C GLU A 461 25.94 -11.20 -10.41
N GLU A 462 24.67 -11.23 -9.96
CA GLU A 462 24.08 -10.24 -9.07
C GLU A 462 23.69 -10.87 -7.71
N PRO A 463 24.66 -11.06 -6.78
CA PRO A 463 24.39 -11.68 -5.48
C PRO A 463 23.40 -10.90 -4.60
N LEU A 464 23.23 -9.60 -4.84
CA LEU A 464 22.27 -8.77 -4.11
C LEU A 464 20.82 -9.21 -4.28
N LEU A 465 20.45 -9.82 -5.41
CA LEU A 465 19.10 -10.34 -5.64
C LEU A 465 18.81 -11.53 -4.71
N LYS A 466 19.78 -12.43 -4.58
CA LYS A 466 19.70 -13.57 -3.65
C LYS A 466 19.67 -13.11 -2.19
N GLU A 467 20.49 -12.12 -1.84
CA GLU A 467 20.46 -11.52 -0.50
C GLU A 467 19.10 -10.88 -0.21
N LEU A 468 18.54 -10.11 -1.16
CA LEU A 468 17.22 -9.51 -0.98
C LEU A 468 16.16 -10.57 -0.72
N TRP A 469 16.12 -11.64 -1.53
CA TRP A 469 15.18 -12.75 -1.29
C TRP A 469 15.33 -13.33 0.11
N TRP A 470 16.56 -13.55 0.56
CA TRP A 470 16.80 -14.06 1.92
C TRP A 470 16.24 -13.12 2.99
N TYR A 471 16.45 -11.80 2.87
CA TYR A 471 15.92 -10.82 3.82
C TYR A 471 14.39 -10.67 3.76
N LEU A 472 13.76 -11.00 2.63
CA LEU A 472 12.31 -10.90 2.46
C LEU A 472 11.57 -12.19 2.79
N VAL A 473 12.16 -13.36 2.64
CA VAL A 473 11.45 -14.65 2.77
C VAL A 473 12.17 -15.59 3.73
N THR A 474 13.40 -15.99 3.42
CA THR A 474 14.12 -17.03 4.17
C THR A 474 14.38 -16.63 5.63
N GLY A 475 15.04 -15.49 5.85
CA GLY A 475 15.37 -14.98 7.18
C GLY A 475 14.13 -14.69 8.04
N PRO A 476 13.08 -14.04 7.51
CA PRO A 476 11.80 -13.89 8.21
C PRO A 476 11.17 -15.22 8.62
N LEU A 477 11.17 -16.24 7.76
CA LEU A 477 10.62 -17.55 8.09
C LEU A 477 11.45 -18.28 9.14
N GLU A 478 12.77 -18.23 9.05
CA GLU A 478 13.67 -18.77 10.07
C GLU A 478 13.40 -18.13 11.44
N TYR A 479 13.26 -16.81 11.48
CA TYR A 479 12.95 -16.05 12.69
C TYR A 479 11.61 -16.48 13.31
N VAL A 480 10.55 -16.45 12.50
CA VAL A 480 9.18 -16.77 12.94
C VAL A 480 9.07 -18.24 13.39
N ARG A 481 9.69 -19.18 12.66
CA ARG A 481 9.74 -20.60 13.04
C ARG A 481 10.58 -20.87 14.28
N GLY A 482 11.61 -20.05 14.53
CA GLY A 482 12.39 -20.08 15.76
C GLY A 482 11.56 -19.76 17.01
N GLY A 483 10.44 -19.03 16.86
CA GLY A 483 9.44 -18.84 17.92
C GLY A 483 9.92 -18.02 19.13
N LYS A 484 11.10 -17.40 19.04
CA LYS A 484 11.68 -16.57 20.09
C LYS A 484 11.72 -15.11 19.65
N VAL A 485 11.09 -14.25 20.45
CA VAL A 485 11.20 -12.81 20.31
C VAL A 485 12.66 -12.37 20.42
N ASP A 486 13.17 -11.70 19.38
CA ASP A 486 14.50 -11.11 19.34
C ASP A 486 14.46 -9.79 18.54
N GLU A 487 14.41 -8.68 19.28
CA GLU A 487 14.33 -7.34 18.70
C GLU A 487 15.56 -6.97 17.87
N ALA A 488 16.75 -7.42 18.27
CA ALA A 488 17.98 -7.15 17.51
C ALA A 488 17.92 -7.85 16.15
N ARG A 489 17.41 -9.09 16.12
CA ARG A 489 17.19 -9.84 14.88
C ARG A 489 16.11 -9.20 14.00
N GLU A 490 15.01 -8.72 14.58
CA GLU A 490 13.95 -8.00 13.85
C GLU A 490 14.51 -6.74 13.17
N LEU A 491 15.33 -5.96 13.88
CA LEU A 491 15.99 -4.77 13.36
C LEU A 491 17.02 -5.11 12.28
N GLU A 492 17.82 -6.17 12.47
CA GLU A 492 18.79 -6.65 11.48
C GLU A 492 18.11 -7.05 10.17
N LEU A 493 17.00 -7.79 10.23
CA LEU A 493 16.25 -8.22 9.06
C LEU A 493 15.64 -7.01 8.33
N ALA A 494 15.02 -6.08 9.08
CA ALA A 494 14.43 -4.89 8.51
C ALA A 494 15.49 -4.01 7.82
N GLU A 495 16.57 -3.66 8.52
CA GLU A 495 17.64 -2.82 7.97
C GLU A 495 18.39 -3.51 6.83
N GLY A 496 18.62 -4.82 6.94
CA GLY A 496 19.24 -5.60 5.88
C GLY A 496 18.42 -5.55 4.59
N SER A 497 17.09 -5.69 4.67
CA SER A 497 16.21 -5.56 3.50
C SER A 497 16.26 -4.15 2.88
N ARG A 498 16.22 -3.10 3.70
CA ARG A 498 16.31 -1.70 3.26
C ARG A 498 17.59 -1.43 2.48
N LEU A 499 18.71 -1.91 3.01
CA LEU A 499 20.04 -1.70 2.42
C LEU A 499 20.18 -2.39 1.05
N ARG A 500 19.66 -3.62 0.91
CA ARG A 500 19.73 -4.36 -0.37
C ARG A 500 18.87 -3.67 -1.43
N MET A 501 17.68 -3.20 -1.05
CA MET A 501 16.82 -2.43 -1.96
C MET A 501 17.50 -1.15 -2.44
N ALA A 502 18.13 -0.38 -1.54
CA ALA A 502 18.87 0.82 -1.91
C ALA A 502 20.05 0.52 -2.87
N LYS A 503 20.82 -0.55 -2.59
CA LYS A 503 21.95 -0.97 -3.44
C LYS A 503 21.49 -1.44 -4.83
N LEU A 504 20.41 -2.23 -4.90
CA LEU A 504 19.83 -2.69 -6.17
C LEU A 504 19.30 -1.53 -7.01
N PHE A 505 18.62 -0.57 -6.37
CA PHE A 505 18.18 0.66 -7.01
C PHE A 505 19.37 1.42 -7.63
N ALA A 506 20.42 1.70 -6.85
CA ALA A 506 21.61 2.42 -7.32
C ALA A 506 22.32 1.71 -8.49
N LYS A 507 22.28 0.37 -8.54
CA LYS A 507 22.81 -0.43 -9.65
C LYS A 507 21.91 -0.47 -10.90
N GLY A 508 20.69 0.07 -10.82
CA GLY A 508 19.73 0.06 -11.92
C GLY A 508 18.94 -1.25 -12.08
N ARG A 509 18.91 -2.11 -11.04
CA ARG A 509 18.24 -3.42 -11.02
C ARG A 509 16.78 -3.34 -10.55
N VAL A 510 16.06 -2.32 -10.99
CA VAL A 510 14.74 -1.99 -10.41
C VAL A 510 13.70 -3.03 -10.79
N LEU A 511 13.71 -3.54 -12.03
CA LEU A 511 12.69 -4.48 -12.48
C LEU A 511 12.84 -5.84 -11.79
N GLU A 512 14.07 -6.32 -11.64
CA GLU A 512 14.39 -7.57 -10.92
C GLU A 512 14.04 -7.44 -9.44
N MET A 513 14.36 -6.31 -8.82
CA MET A 513 13.97 -6.00 -7.44
C MET A 513 12.44 -6.00 -7.27
N VAL A 514 11.70 -5.32 -8.15
CA VAL A 514 10.22 -5.28 -8.11
C VAL A 514 9.64 -6.68 -8.26
N TRP A 515 10.14 -7.48 -9.22
CA TRP A 515 9.65 -8.83 -9.46
C TRP A 515 9.82 -9.72 -8.22
N LEU A 516 10.97 -9.64 -7.54
CA LEU A 516 11.23 -10.36 -6.29
C LEU A 516 10.31 -9.89 -5.15
N ILE A 517 10.09 -8.58 -5.02
CA ILE A 517 9.19 -8.02 -3.99
C ILE A 517 7.75 -8.49 -4.22
N ALA A 518 7.28 -8.47 -5.46
CA ALA A 518 5.94 -8.95 -5.81
C ALA A 518 5.78 -10.45 -5.53
N HIS A 519 6.79 -11.27 -5.86
CA HIS A 519 6.79 -12.70 -5.53
C HIS A 519 6.85 -12.95 -4.02
N ALA A 520 7.67 -12.24 -3.28
CA ALA A 520 7.76 -12.36 -1.82
C ALA A 520 6.43 -11.98 -1.15
N ASN A 521 5.77 -10.94 -1.65
CA ASN A 521 4.44 -10.52 -1.19
C ASN A 521 3.40 -11.62 -1.48
N HIS A 522 3.37 -12.18 -2.69
CA HIS A 522 2.48 -13.31 -3.03
C HIS A 522 2.72 -14.53 -2.14
N HIS A 523 3.99 -14.84 -1.85
CA HIS A 523 4.36 -15.90 -0.91
C HIS A 523 3.83 -15.63 0.50
N ALA A 524 3.95 -14.39 0.98
CA ALA A 524 3.44 -13.98 2.28
C ALA A 524 1.91 -14.17 2.40
N TRP A 525 1.18 -14.06 1.29
CA TRP A 525 -0.27 -14.27 1.23
C TRP A 525 -0.66 -15.75 1.13
N GLN A 526 -0.12 -16.51 0.18
CA GLN A 526 -0.67 -17.84 -0.18
C GLN A 526 0.28 -19.03 0.05
N VAL A 527 1.58 -18.80 0.25
CA VAL A 527 2.56 -19.89 0.34
C VAL A 527 2.97 -20.13 1.79
N ASN A 528 3.52 -19.11 2.43
CA ASN A 528 4.09 -19.21 3.76
C ASN A 528 3.23 -18.56 4.86
N TYR A 529 2.15 -17.88 4.48
CA TYR A 529 1.13 -17.29 5.37
C TYR A 529 1.70 -16.33 6.43
N LEU A 530 2.79 -15.61 6.13
CA LEU A 530 3.32 -14.58 7.02
C LEU A 530 2.31 -13.44 7.26
N PHE A 531 1.49 -13.07 6.27
CA PHE A 531 0.43 -12.08 6.47
C PHE A 531 -0.68 -12.63 7.39
N GLU A 532 -1.10 -13.89 7.23
CA GLU A 532 -2.09 -14.50 8.14
C GLU A 532 -1.55 -14.55 9.58
N ALA A 533 -0.26 -14.88 9.73
CA ALA A 533 0.40 -14.86 11.02
C ALA A 533 0.43 -13.46 11.62
N ALA A 534 0.78 -12.44 10.84
CA ALA A 534 0.76 -11.05 11.30
C ALA A 534 -0.66 -10.57 11.66
N MET A 535 -1.68 -10.99 10.89
CA MET A 535 -3.09 -10.72 11.17
C MET A 535 -3.50 -11.26 12.53
N PHE A 536 -3.22 -12.54 12.83
CA PHE A 536 -3.55 -13.08 14.16
C PHE A 536 -2.69 -12.48 15.26
N GLY A 537 -1.40 -12.21 15.00
CA GLY A 537 -0.52 -11.57 15.98
C GLY A 537 -0.96 -10.16 16.35
N SER A 538 -1.62 -9.45 15.44
CA SER A 538 -2.20 -8.11 15.69
C SER A 538 -3.23 -8.13 16.83
N ILE A 539 -4.01 -9.22 16.98
CA ILE A 539 -5.04 -9.38 18.01
C ILE A 539 -4.44 -9.36 19.43
N LEU A 540 -3.14 -9.68 19.53
CA LEU A 540 -2.40 -9.66 20.78
C LEU A 540 -1.91 -8.26 21.18
N ASP A 541 -2.42 -7.20 20.53
CA ASP A 541 -2.17 -5.80 20.90
C ASP A 541 -2.34 -5.58 22.41
N GLY A 542 -1.33 -4.94 23.00
CA GLY A 542 -1.29 -4.63 24.43
C GLY A 542 -2.24 -3.52 24.89
N GLY A 543 -3.06 -2.97 24.00
CA GLY A 543 -4.14 -2.03 24.32
C GLY A 543 -3.71 -0.56 24.46
N LYS A 544 -2.48 -0.19 24.08
CA LYS A 544 -2.02 1.21 24.25
C LYS A 544 -2.75 2.22 23.35
N LEU A 545 -3.37 1.73 22.28
CA LEU A 545 -4.18 2.51 21.33
C LEU A 545 -5.68 2.53 21.67
N ILE A 546 -6.14 1.85 22.74
CA ILE A 546 -7.56 1.84 23.14
C ILE A 546 -8.07 3.27 23.30
N GLY A 547 -9.10 3.63 22.52
CA GLY A 547 -9.76 4.94 22.58
C GLY A 547 -8.88 6.12 22.14
N LYS A 548 -7.80 5.87 21.42
CA LYS A 548 -6.91 6.88 20.82
C LYS A 548 -6.94 6.75 19.31
N LEU A 549 -6.46 7.77 18.60
CA LEU A 549 -6.23 7.71 17.17
C LEU A 549 -4.85 7.11 16.90
N ASP A 550 -4.73 6.34 15.82
CA ASP A 550 -3.48 5.69 15.43
C ASP A 550 -2.53 6.62 14.65
N ARG A 551 -2.22 7.76 15.26
CA ARG A 551 -1.38 8.83 14.71
C ARG A 551 -0.74 9.68 15.80
N LYS A 552 0.18 10.57 15.39
CA LYS A 552 0.67 11.62 16.27
C LYS A 552 -0.40 12.71 16.41
N ASP A 553 -0.82 12.96 17.65
CA ASP A 553 -1.68 14.07 18.03
C ASP A 553 -0.84 15.28 18.47
N GLN A 554 -1.47 16.48 18.43
CA GLN A 554 -0.91 17.73 18.94
C GLN A 554 -0.77 17.74 20.46
#